data_AF-A0A4Q3X9H8-F1
#
_entry.id   AF-A0A4Q3X9H8-F1
#
_cell.length_a   1.000
_cell.length_b   1.000
_cell.length_c   1.000
_cell.angle_alpha   90.00
_cell.angle_beta   90.00
_cell.angle_gamma   90.00
#
_symmetry.space_group_name_H-M   'P 1'
#
loop_
_entity.id
_entity.type
_entity.pdbx_description
1 polymer ?
#
loop_
_entity_poly.entity_id
_entity_poly.type
_entity_poly.pdbx_seq_one_letter_code
_entity_poly.pdbx_strand_id
1 'polypeptide(L)'
;MNFLESFSSYLAAVDVEDDMNAPASSETIQQVEAALSEQDRIRGFKMPPSYRSFLLKWDGGSANWDGGETEEDDSNAAYVQFFSVAPDEAHGCDVMRINKADSVLMNHEIETYFPFEPLVLFASDEGSNFWAFDPRETRKDGEMPVRFCDHETGDIYAQAEDFPSFILALSNRELKYRSLDEPLNE
;
A
#
# COMPACT_ATOMS: atom_id res chain seq x y z
N MET A 1 5.20 15.07 14.44
CA MET A 1 6.08 14.97 13.26
C MET A 1 5.19 14.60 12.09
N ASN A 2 5.27 15.28 10.95
CA ASN A 2 4.44 14.95 9.78
C ASN A 2 4.96 13.64 9.16
N PHE A 3 4.10 12.65 8.93
CA PHE A 3 4.51 11.35 8.38
C PHE A 3 5.25 11.50 7.03
N LEU A 4 4.91 12.50 6.21
CA LEU A 4 5.60 12.78 4.94
C LEU A 4 7.02 13.32 5.14
N GLU A 5 7.30 14.02 6.24
CA GLU A 5 8.65 14.50 6.58
C GLU A 5 9.50 13.38 7.14
N SER A 6 8.91 12.53 8.00
CA SER A 6 9.52 11.31 8.50
C SER A 6 9.90 10.38 7.35
N PHE A 7 8.99 10.18 6.40
CA PHE A 7 9.25 9.33 5.23
C PHE A 7 10.29 9.94 4.28
N SER A 8 10.27 11.26 4.02
CA SER A 8 11.35 11.91 3.26
C SER A 8 12.73 11.70 3.91
N SER A 9 12.79 11.86 5.24
CA SER A 9 14.03 11.68 5.99
C SER A 9 14.51 10.23 5.93
N TYR A 10 13.56 9.29 5.95
CA TYR A 10 13.83 7.88 5.75
C TYR A 10 14.41 7.60 4.37
N LEU A 11 13.72 8.01 3.29
CA LEU A 11 14.16 7.80 1.91
C LEU A 11 15.57 8.37 1.65
N ALA A 12 15.84 9.57 2.17
CA ALA A 12 17.16 10.18 2.07
C ALA A 12 18.24 9.42 2.88
N ALA A 13 17.88 8.82 4.01
CA ALA A 13 18.81 8.05 4.83
C ALA A 13 19.18 6.69 4.22
N VAL A 14 18.28 6.10 3.43
CA VAL A 14 18.50 4.83 2.72
C VAL A 14 18.88 5.00 1.24
N ASP A 15 19.04 6.23 0.77
CA ASP A 15 19.45 6.59 -0.60
C ASP A 15 18.54 6.03 -1.70
N VAL A 16 17.22 6.07 -1.47
CA VAL A 16 16.19 5.58 -2.43
C VAL A 16 15.14 6.64 -2.77
N GLU A 17 15.46 7.93 -2.61
CA GLU A 17 14.51 9.00 -2.97
C GLU A 17 14.17 9.00 -4.47
N ASP A 18 15.13 8.61 -5.31
CA ASP A 18 14.97 8.49 -6.77
C ASP A 18 14.10 7.28 -7.20
N ASP A 19 13.81 6.35 -6.28
CA ASP A 19 12.93 5.20 -6.53
C ASP A 19 11.43 5.54 -6.34
N MET A 20 11.14 6.77 -5.91
CA MET A 20 9.78 7.29 -5.80
C MET A 20 9.38 8.03 -7.09
N ASN A 21 8.12 7.84 -7.52
CA ASN A 21 7.63 8.53 -8.71
C ASN A 21 7.42 10.03 -8.46
N ALA A 22 7.30 10.77 -9.57
CA ALA A 22 6.86 12.16 -9.52
C ALA A 22 5.46 12.28 -8.85
N PRO A 23 5.13 13.45 -8.29
CA PRO A 23 3.80 13.70 -7.73
C PRO A 23 2.66 13.46 -8.73
N ALA A 24 1.58 12.83 -8.27
CA ALA A 24 0.34 12.74 -9.02
C ALA A 24 -0.39 14.10 -9.03
N SER A 25 -1.14 14.37 -10.09
CA SER A 25 -2.05 15.51 -10.11
C SER A 25 -3.32 15.22 -9.30
N SER A 26 -3.90 16.25 -8.68
CA SER A 26 -5.20 16.14 -7.99
C SER A 26 -6.31 15.59 -8.90
N GLU A 27 -6.25 15.92 -10.19
CA GLU A 27 -7.21 15.46 -11.20
C GLU A 27 -7.07 13.95 -11.43
N THR A 28 -5.83 13.46 -11.62
CA THR A 28 -5.54 12.03 -11.77
C THR A 28 -6.03 11.23 -10.57
N ILE A 29 -5.70 11.68 -9.35
CA ILE A 29 -6.16 11.04 -8.11
C ILE A 29 -7.70 10.99 -8.05
N GLN A 30 -8.36 12.09 -8.43
CA GLN A 30 -9.83 12.15 -8.43
C GLN A 30 -10.47 11.22 -9.47
N GLN A 31 -9.87 11.11 -10.65
CA GLN A 31 -10.35 10.21 -11.71
C GLN A 31 -10.23 8.74 -11.29
N VAL A 32 -9.09 8.34 -10.70
CA VAL A 32 -8.89 6.98 -10.17
C VAL A 32 -9.83 6.69 -9.01
N GLU A 33 -9.98 7.60 -8.05
CA GLU A 33 -10.94 7.44 -6.95
C GLU A 33 -12.37 7.26 -7.47
N ALA A 34 -12.79 8.05 -8.46
CA ALA A 34 -14.12 7.93 -9.06
C ALA A 34 -14.30 6.57 -9.74
N ALA A 35 -13.31 6.11 -10.51
CA ALA A 35 -13.35 4.83 -11.19
C ALA A 35 -13.38 3.64 -10.20
N LEU A 36 -12.61 3.71 -9.10
CA LEU A 36 -12.69 2.73 -8.01
C LEU A 36 -14.07 2.74 -7.35
N SER A 37 -14.60 3.92 -7.05
CA SER A 37 -15.91 4.12 -6.40
C SER A 37 -17.10 3.58 -7.22
N GLU A 38 -16.94 3.38 -8.53
CA GLU A 38 -17.96 2.82 -9.42
C GLU A 38 -17.96 1.29 -9.48
N GLN A 39 -16.93 0.63 -8.94
CA GLN A 39 -16.87 -0.82 -8.89
C GLN A 39 -17.84 -1.36 -7.84
N ASP A 40 -18.64 -2.37 -8.19
CA ASP A 40 -19.66 -2.95 -7.30
C ASP A 40 -19.08 -3.43 -5.96
N ARG A 41 -17.86 -4.01 -5.97
CA ARG A 41 -17.18 -4.55 -4.78
C ARG A 41 -16.76 -3.49 -3.75
N ILE A 42 -16.50 -2.25 -4.18
CA ILE A 42 -15.97 -1.15 -3.35
C ILE A 42 -16.75 0.14 -3.60
N ARG A 43 -18.05 -0.01 -3.87
CA ARG A 43 -18.90 1.10 -4.27
C ARG A 43 -18.88 2.21 -3.22
N GLY A 44 -18.63 3.44 -3.68
CA GLY A 44 -18.54 4.61 -2.81
C GLY A 44 -17.18 4.80 -2.13
N PHE A 45 -16.15 4.02 -2.51
CA PHE A 45 -14.80 4.17 -2.00
C PHE A 45 -14.29 5.61 -2.14
N LYS A 46 -13.57 6.06 -1.11
CA LYS A 46 -12.84 7.32 -1.08
C LYS A 46 -11.43 7.05 -0.62
N MET A 47 -10.44 7.62 -1.30
CA MET A 47 -9.06 7.44 -0.87
C MET A 47 -8.88 8.12 0.49
N PRO A 48 -8.17 7.48 1.45
CA PRO A 48 -7.83 8.13 2.70
C PRO A 48 -7.14 9.49 2.46
N PRO A 49 -7.50 10.55 3.19
CA PRO A 49 -6.91 11.88 3.00
C PRO A 49 -5.38 11.91 3.10
N SER A 50 -4.83 11.12 4.01
CA SER A 50 -3.38 10.91 4.16
C SER A 50 -2.75 10.26 2.93
N TYR A 51 -3.37 9.21 2.36
CA TYR A 51 -2.89 8.56 1.16
C TYR A 51 -2.98 9.48 -0.08
N ARG A 52 -4.03 10.29 -0.19
CA ARG A 52 -4.07 11.36 -1.22
C ARG A 52 -2.91 12.34 -1.06
N SER A 53 -2.58 12.72 0.17
CA SER A 53 -1.46 13.64 0.44
C SER A 53 -0.11 13.01 0.11
N PHE A 54 0.02 11.68 0.28
CA PHE A 54 1.17 10.92 -0.18
C PHE A 54 1.27 10.91 -1.71
N LEU A 55 0.19 10.59 -2.42
CA LEU A 55 0.18 10.59 -3.90
C LEU A 55 0.49 11.97 -4.51
N LEU A 56 0.06 13.05 -3.86
CA LEU A 56 0.40 14.43 -4.24
C LEU A 56 1.87 14.81 -4.01
N LYS A 57 2.64 13.94 -3.35
CA LYS A 57 4.08 14.10 -3.15
C LYS A 57 4.89 13.04 -3.91
N TRP A 58 4.37 11.82 -3.98
CA TRP A 58 4.96 10.67 -4.67
C TRP A 58 3.84 9.78 -5.20
N ASP A 59 3.71 9.66 -6.52
CA ASP A 59 2.70 8.81 -7.15
C ASP A 59 3.09 7.32 -7.15
N GLY A 60 3.26 6.76 -5.95
CA GLY A 60 3.84 5.43 -5.78
C GLY A 60 5.36 5.43 -5.93
N GLY A 61 5.93 4.25 -6.18
CA GLY A 61 7.38 4.02 -6.19
C GLY A 61 7.76 2.84 -5.30
N SER A 62 9.05 2.71 -4.98
CA SER A 62 9.52 1.68 -4.05
C SER A 62 10.32 2.27 -2.91
N ALA A 63 10.11 1.70 -1.72
CA ALA A 63 10.96 1.95 -0.58
C ALA A 63 11.49 0.62 -0.06
N ASN A 64 12.80 0.49 0.03
CA ASN A 64 13.42 -0.63 0.72
C ASN A 64 12.89 -0.66 2.16
N TRP A 65 12.71 -1.85 2.72
CA TRP A 65 12.43 -2.10 4.12
C TRP A 65 13.35 -3.22 4.57
N ASP A 66 14.45 -2.85 5.21
CA ASP A 66 15.37 -3.80 5.82
C ASP A 66 14.73 -4.38 7.10
N GLY A 67 13.84 -5.35 6.88
CA GLY A 67 13.01 -6.02 7.86
C GLY A 67 13.74 -7.15 8.60
N GLY A 68 14.91 -6.89 9.16
CA GLY A 68 15.46 -7.66 10.28
C GLY A 68 16.33 -8.90 9.94
N GLU A 69 17.56 -8.85 10.45
CA GLU A 69 18.47 -9.94 10.83
C GLU A 69 18.60 -11.15 9.90
N THR A 70 19.32 -10.99 8.80
CA THR A 70 20.41 -11.91 8.45
C THR A 70 21.47 -11.16 7.64
N GLU A 71 22.68 -11.00 8.20
CA GLU A 71 23.88 -10.54 7.49
C GLU A 71 24.39 -11.56 6.43
N GLU A 72 23.54 -12.47 5.97
CA GLU A 72 23.87 -13.59 5.09
C GLU A 72 22.89 -13.72 3.91
N ASP A 73 22.57 -12.62 3.22
CA ASP A 73 22.36 -12.62 1.76
C ASP A 73 22.08 -11.19 1.28
N ASP A 74 23.06 -10.59 0.60
CA ASP A 74 23.00 -9.27 -0.03
C ASP A 74 21.96 -9.17 -1.18
N SER A 75 21.05 -10.13 -1.33
CA SER A 75 20.11 -10.22 -2.46
C SER A 75 18.62 -10.09 -2.12
N ASN A 76 18.21 -10.11 -0.85
CA ASN A 76 16.79 -10.08 -0.47
C ASN A 76 16.45 -8.87 0.43
N ALA A 77 16.78 -7.66 -0.03
CA ALA A 77 16.21 -6.47 0.60
C ALA A 77 14.69 -6.48 0.35
N ALA A 78 13.90 -6.82 1.37
CA ALA A 78 12.45 -6.69 1.29
C ALA A 78 12.12 -5.22 0.95
N TYR A 79 11.24 -4.98 -0.01
CA TYR A 79 10.83 -3.63 -0.38
C TYR A 79 9.30 -3.52 -0.37
N VAL A 80 8.81 -2.31 -0.14
CA VAL A 80 7.41 -1.94 -0.32
C VAL A 80 7.31 -1.22 -1.65
N GLN A 81 6.59 -1.80 -2.61
CA GLN A 81 6.22 -1.16 -3.85
C GLN A 81 4.84 -0.53 -3.71
N PHE A 82 4.80 0.80 -3.66
CA PHE A 82 3.58 1.58 -3.70
C PHE A 82 3.03 1.66 -5.13
N PHE A 83 1.73 1.44 -5.26
CA PHE A 83 1.07 1.50 -6.55
C PHE A 83 0.81 2.95 -6.98
N SER A 84 0.99 3.19 -8.27
CA SER A 84 0.80 4.50 -8.91
C SER A 84 -0.65 4.66 -9.38
N VAL A 85 -1.17 5.88 -9.34
CA VAL A 85 -2.46 6.23 -9.95
C VAL A 85 -2.33 6.73 -11.39
N ALA A 86 -1.12 7.06 -11.84
CA ALA A 86 -0.86 7.37 -13.24
C ALA A 86 -0.45 6.11 -14.03
N PRO A 87 -0.96 5.93 -15.26
CA PRO A 87 -0.81 4.68 -16.01
C PRO A 87 0.59 4.42 -16.59
N ASP A 88 1.49 5.42 -16.60
CA ASP A 88 2.76 5.39 -17.34
C ASP A 88 3.99 5.75 -16.47
N GLU A 89 3.92 5.58 -15.14
CA GLU A 89 5.03 5.94 -14.26
C GLU A 89 6.18 4.92 -14.25
N ALA A 90 7.38 5.41 -13.92
CA ALA A 90 8.64 4.66 -14.04
C ALA A 90 8.75 3.49 -13.04
N HIS A 91 8.22 3.64 -11.83
CA HIS A 91 8.37 2.67 -10.75
C HIS A 91 7.03 2.32 -10.10
N GLY A 92 6.52 1.10 -10.32
CA GLY A 92 5.33 0.61 -9.63
C GLY A 92 4.30 -0.06 -10.55
N CYS A 93 3.26 -0.61 -9.93
CA CYS A 93 2.09 -1.13 -10.61
C CYS A 93 0.92 -0.14 -10.52
N ASP A 94 0.14 0.01 -11.61
CA ASP A 94 -1.06 0.84 -11.62
C ASP A 94 -2.13 0.32 -10.64
N VAL A 95 -2.54 1.17 -9.68
CA VAL A 95 -3.61 0.92 -8.69
C VAL A 95 -4.86 0.41 -9.38
N MET A 96 -5.28 1.02 -10.49
CA MET A 96 -6.48 0.61 -11.23
C MET A 96 -6.28 -0.77 -11.84
N ARG A 97 -5.12 -1.03 -12.46
CA ARG A 97 -4.81 -2.34 -13.04
C ARG A 97 -4.86 -3.43 -11.98
N ILE A 98 -4.35 -3.21 -10.78
CA ILE A 98 -4.36 -4.21 -9.70
C ILE A 98 -5.76 -4.37 -9.08
N ASN A 99 -6.55 -3.31 -9.03
CA ASN A 99 -7.86 -3.32 -8.38
C ASN A 99 -9.06 -3.55 -9.33
N LYS A 100 -8.88 -3.91 -10.61
CA LYS A 100 -10.01 -4.27 -11.48
C LYS A 100 -10.63 -5.58 -10.97
N ALA A 101 -11.96 -5.68 -11.04
CA ALA A 101 -12.69 -6.87 -10.59
C ALA A 101 -12.15 -8.19 -11.20
N ASP A 102 -11.68 -8.16 -12.45
CA ASP A 102 -11.10 -9.32 -13.13
C ASP A 102 -9.59 -9.52 -12.88
N SER A 103 -8.90 -8.52 -12.32
CA SER A 103 -7.43 -8.50 -12.21
C SER A 103 -6.88 -8.88 -10.85
N VAL A 104 -7.70 -8.89 -9.79
CA VAL A 104 -7.23 -9.21 -8.45
C VAL A 104 -6.58 -10.60 -8.41
N LEU A 105 -6.89 -11.54 -9.32
CA LEU A 105 -6.39 -12.94 -9.28
C LEU A 105 -6.36 -13.69 -10.64
N MET A 106 -6.03 -13.03 -11.75
CA MET A 106 -5.72 -13.76 -13.00
C MET A 106 -4.28 -13.53 -13.43
N ASN A 107 -3.35 -13.88 -12.54
CA ASN A 107 -2.01 -14.20 -12.99
C ASN A 107 -1.95 -15.71 -13.16
N HIS A 108 -1.98 -16.20 -14.40
CA HIS A 108 -1.92 -17.64 -14.71
C HIS A 108 -0.62 -18.33 -14.24
N GLU A 109 0.32 -17.57 -13.67
CA GLU A 109 1.61 -18.04 -13.14
C GLU A 109 1.62 -18.22 -11.61
N ILE A 110 0.63 -17.69 -10.87
CA ILE A 110 0.56 -17.75 -9.39
C ILE A 110 -0.72 -18.50 -9.01
N GLU A 111 -0.60 -19.75 -8.54
CA GLU A 111 -1.70 -20.69 -8.28
C GLU A 111 -2.53 -20.40 -6.99
N THR A 112 -2.69 -19.14 -6.58
CA THR A 112 -3.48 -18.80 -5.39
C THR A 112 -4.53 -17.74 -5.68
N TYR A 113 -5.77 -18.05 -5.27
CA TYR A 113 -7.02 -17.51 -5.79
C TYR A 113 -7.85 -16.83 -4.67
N PHE A 114 -7.24 -15.98 -3.84
CA PHE A 114 -7.95 -15.41 -2.69
C PHE A 114 -8.49 -14.00 -2.96
N PRO A 115 -9.82 -13.83 -3.12
CA PRO A 115 -10.37 -12.52 -3.35
C PRO A 115 -10.28 -11.72 -2.04
N PHE A 116 -9.36 -10.75 -1.99
CA PHE A 116 -9.25 -9.80 -0.87
C PHE A 116 -10.36 -8.75 -0.88
N GLU A 117 -11.54 -9.07 -1.44
CA GLU A 117 -12.65 -8.14 -1.49
C GLU A 117 -13.32 -8.00 -0.10
N PRO A 118 -13.73 -6.80 0.30
CA PRO A 118 -13.79 -5.55 -0.46
C PRO A 118 -12.58 -4.61 -0.22
N LEU A 119 -11.37 -5.14 0.00
CA LEU A 119 -10.19 -4.31 0.24
C LEU A 119 -9.73 -3.61 -1.05
N VAL A 120 -9.07 -2.46 -0.88
CA VAL A 120 -8.45 -1.69 -1.98
C VAL A 120 -6.94 -1.75 -1.84
N LEU A 121 -6.28 -2.49 -2.74
CA LEU A 121 -4.83 -2.71 -2.71
C LEU A 121 -4.10 -1.42 -3.10
N PHE A 122 -3.05 -1.04 -2.38
CA PHE A 122 -2.26 0.17 -2.65
C PHE A 122 -0.74 -0.06 -2.65
N ALA A 123 -0.27 -1.21 -2.19
CA ALA A 123 1.13 -1.58 -2.25
C ALA A 123 1.32 -3.11 -2.24
N SER A 124 2.50 -3.58 -2.60
CA SER A 124 2.93 -4.98 -2.47
C SER A 124 4.38 -5.11 -2.03
N ASP A 125 4.76 -6.31 -1.57
CA ASP A 125 6.16 -6.71 -1.40
C ASP A 125 6.68 -7.48 -2.62
N GLU A 126 7.96 -7.87 -2.59
CA GLU A 126 8.60 -8.73 -3.61
C GLU A 126 7.92 -10.10 -3.72
N GLY A 127 7.42 -10.62 -2.59
CA GLY A 127 6.73 -11.89 -2.48
C GLY A 127 5.29 -11.86 -2.99
N SER A 128 4.83 -10.78 -3.62
CA SER A 128 3.45 -10.60 -4.09
C SER A 128 2.38 -10.61 -3.00
N ASN A 129 2.74 -10.35 -1.73
CA ASN A 129 1.76 -10.00 -0.70
C ASN A 129 1.36 -8.54 -0.85
N PHE A 130 0.17 -8.19 -0.36
CA PHE A 130 -0.40 -6.86 -0.58
C PHE A 130 -0.71 -6.12 0.70
N TRP A 131 -0.57 -4.79 0.64
CA TRP A 131 -1.20 -3.90 1.59
C TRP A 131 -2.42 -3.24 0.99
N ALA A 132 -3.47 -3.13 1.82
CA ALA A 132 -4.78 -2.70 1.37
C ALA A 132 -5.49 -1.83 2.41
N PHE A 133 -6.37 -0.96 1.93
CA PHE A 133 -7.33 -0.26 2.77
C PHE A 133 -8.60 -1.09 2.96
N ASP A 134 -9.15 -1.09 4.18
CA ASP A 134 -10.47 -1.68 4.45
C ASP A 134 -11.57 -0.60 4.48
N PRO A 135 -12.34 -0.44 3.38
CA PRO A 135 -13.38 0.58 3.32
C PRO A 135 -14.57 0.31 4.24
N ARG A 136 -14.74 -0.93 4.74
CA ARG A 136 -15.81 -1.26 5.69
C ARG A 136 -15.60 -0.61 7.04
N GLU A 137 -14.36 -0.26 7.36
CA GLU A 137 -13.93 0.31 8.64
C GLU A 137 -13.53 1.79 8.51
N THR A 138 -14.09 2.49 7.52
CA THR A 138 -13.87 3.93 7.33
C THR A 138 -14.23 4.72 8.58
N ARG A 139 -13.26 5.47 9.12
CA ARG A 139 -13.44 6.35 10.27
C ARG A 139 -14.13 7.67 9.88
N LYS A 140 -14.53 8.46 10.88
CA LYS A 140 -15.20 9.75 10.67
C LYS A 140 -14.35 10.80 9.94
N ASP A 141 -13.03 10.70 10.06
CA ASP A 141 -12.06 11.56 9.37
C ASP A 141 -11.78 11.11 7.92
N GLY A 142 -12.33 9.97 7.49
CA GLY A 142 -12.11 9.39 6.17
C GLY A 142 -10.88 8.49 6.07
N GLU A 143 -10.13 8.33 7.16
CA GLU A 143 -9.04 7.35 7.22
C GLU A 143 -9.59 5.92 7.36
N MET A 144 -8.78 4.94 6.96
CA MET A 144 -9.11 3.52 6.96
C MET A 144 -7.92 2.73 7.50
N PRO A 145 -8.17 1.61 8.19
CA PRO A 145 -7.07 0.76 8.63
C PRO A 145 -6.37 0.12 7.43
N VAL A 146 -5.08 -0.13 7.61
CA VAL A 146 -4.24 -0.86 6.65
C VAL A 146 -4.22 -2.33 7.04
N ARG A 147 -4.47 -3.18 6.04
CA ARG A 147 -4.42 -4.64 6.13
C ARG A 147 -3.25 -5.17 5.34
N PHE A 148 -2.62 -6.22 5.84
CA PHE A 148 -1.67 -7.04 5.08
C PHE A 148 -2.41 -8.28 4.58
N CYS A 149 -2.22 -8.63 3.32
CA CYS A 149 -2.92 -9.69 2.61
C CYS A 149 -1.88 -10.67 2.11
N ASP A 150 -1.84 -11.85 2.73
CA ASP A 150 -0.94 -12.93 2.34
C ASP A 150 -1.53 -13.64 1.12
N HIS A 151 -0.86 -13.51 -0.02
CA HIS A 151 -1.37 -14.02 -1.28
C HIS A 151 -1.29 -15.56 -1.37
N GLU A 152 -0.41 -16.21 -0.61
CA GLU A 152 -0.26 -17.66 -0.62
C GLU A 152 -1.37 -18.34 0.18
N THR A 153 -1.70 -17.78 1.34
CA THR A 153 -2.66 -18.37 2.27
C THR A 153 -4.07 -17.79 2.13
N GLY A 154 -4.18 -16.56 1.62
CA GLY A 154 -5.41 -15.79 1.61
C GLY A 154 -5.73 -15.13 2.94
N ASP A 155 -4.84 -15.24 3.93
CA ASP A 155 -5.05 -14.64 5.24
C ASP A 155 -4.91 -13.12 5.18
N ILE A 156 -5.69 -12.45 6.02
CA ILE A 156 -5.70 -10.99 6.16
C ILE A 156 -5.30 -10.67 7.59
N TYR A 157 -4.34 -9.77 7.74
CA TYR A 157 -3.74 -9.36 9.01
C TYR A 157 -3.89 -7.86 9.22
N ALA A 158 -3.96 -7.44 10.48
CA ALA A 158 -3.93 -6.04 10.83
C ALA A 158 -2.49 -5.51 10.70
N GLN A 159 -2.31 -4.40 10.00
CA GLN A 159 -0.98 -3.80 9.80
C GLN A 159 -0.83 -2.45 10.52
N ALA A 160 -1.83 -1.57 10.37
CA ALA A 160 -1.82 -0.24 11.00
C ALA A 160 -3.24 0.32 11.12
N GLU A 161 -3.46 1.26 12.05
CA GLU A 161 -4.74 1.94 12.24
C GLU A 161 -5.12 2.86 11.07
N ASP A 162 -4.12 3.39 10.37
CA ASP A 162 -4.25 4.27 9.21
C ASP A 162 -2.95 4.33 8.40
N PHE A 163 -3.01 4.99 7.25
CA PHE A 163 -1.86 5.13 6.36
C PHE A 163 -0.67 5.89 6.97
N PRO A 164 -0.85 7.00 7.74
CA PRO A 164 0.26 7.63 8.43
C PRO A 164 0.99 6.67 9.38
N SER A 165 0.24 5.88 10.15
CA SER A 165 0.82 4.89 11.06
C SER A 165 1.59 3.81 10.32
N PHE A 166 1.08 3.36 9.16
CA PHE A 166 1.81 2.44 8.27
C PHE A 166 3.14 3.04 7.77
N ILE A 167 3.13 4.28 7.27
CA ILE A 167 4.34 4.94 6.77
C ILE A 167 5.36 5.19 7.88
N LEU A 168 4.91 5.54 9.09
CA LEU A 168 5.80 5.71 10.24
C LEU A 168 6.43 4.37 10.65
N ALA A 169 5.63 3.30 10.70
CA ALA A 169 6.15 1.96 10.99
C ALA A 169 7.17 1.52 9.92
N LEU A 170 6.88 1.74 8.63
CA LEU A 170 7.84 1.49 7.54
C LEU A 170 9.13 2.29 7.73
N SER A 171 9.02 3.59 7.98
CA SER A 171 10.17 4.50 8.16
C SER A 171 11.06 4.10 9.35
N ASN A 172 10.45 3.54 10.40
CA ASN A 172 11.16 3.08 11.60
C ASN A 172 11.61 1.61 11.52
N ARG A 173 11.32 0.91 10.41
CA ARG A 173 11.54 -0.52 10.24
C ARG A 173 10.77 -1.40 11.25
N GLU A 174 9.56 -0.99 11.58
CA GLU A 174 8.68 -1.59 12.58
C GLU A 174 7.41 -2.22 11.98
N LEU A 175 7.39 -2.51 10.67
CA LEU A 175 6.27 -3.26 10.08
C LEU A 175 6.20 -4.65 10.73
N LYS A 176 5.19 -4.85 11.57
CA LYS A 176 4.88 -6.13 12.22
C LYS A 176 3.47 -6.53 11.83
N TYR A 177 3.31 -7.75 11.35
CA TYR A 177 1.98 -8.31 11.06
C TYR A 177 1.36 -8.83 12.35
N ARG A 178 0.07 -8.56 12.56
CA ARG A 178 -0.68 -9.02 13.74
C ARG A 178 -1.98 -9.69 13.31
N SER A 179 -2.43 -10.67 14.10
CA SER A 179 -3.78 -11.23 13.90
C SER A 179 -4.83 -10.11 13.98
N LEU A 180 -5.91 -10.23 13.19
CA LEU A 180 -7.02 -9.24 13.21
C LEU A 180 -7.69 -9.11 14.58
N ASP A 181 -7.57 -10.13 15.43
CA ASP A 181 -8.13 -10.15 16.78
C ASP A 181 -7.26 -9.40 17.81
N GLU A 182 -6.04 -8.98 17.45
CA GLU A 182 -5.15 -8.24 18.34
C GLU A 182 -5.41 -6.73 18.27
N PRO A 183 -5.54 -6.03 19.42
CA PRO A 183 -5.73 -4.59 19.43
C PRO A 183 -4.51 -3.86 18.84
N LEU A 184 -4.78 -2.82 18.03
CA LEU A 184 -3.77 -2.05 17.31
C LEU A 184 -2.92 -1.13 18.21
N ASN A 185 -3.31 -0.93 19.47
CA ASN A 185 -2.60 -0.10 20.44
C ASN A 185 -2.08 -0.93 21.62
N GLU A 186 -0.75 -0.93 21.81
CA GLU A 186 -0.13 -1.02 23.14
C GLU A 186 0.43 0.35 23.52
#